data_AF-A0A933IK74-F1
#
_entry.id   AF-A0A933IK74-F1
#
_cell.length_a   1.000
_cell.length_b   1.000
_cell.length_c   1.000
_cell.angle_alpha   90.00
_cell.angle_beta   90.00
_cell.angle_gamma   90.00
#
_symmetry.space_group_name_H-M   'P 1'
#
loop_
_entity.id
_entity.type
_entity.pdbx_description
1 polymer ?
#
loop_
_entity_poly.entity_id
_entity_poly.type
_entity_poly.pdbx_seq_one_letter_code
_entity_poly.pdbx_strand_id
1 'polypeptide(L)' 'MKIAVMGSGGIGGYFGGLLAKAGEDVTFIARGAH' A
#
# COMPACT_ATOMS: atom_id res chain seq x y z
N MET A 1 -3.43 5.89 -11.95
CA MET A 1 -4.35 6.47 -10.95
C MET A 1 -3.56 6.70 -9.65
N LYS A 2 -3.93 7.62 -8.75
CA LYS A 2 -3.23 7.78 -7.46
C LYS A 2 -3.96 7.01 -6.36
N ILE A 3 -3.26 6.09 -5.69
CA ILE A 3 -3.86 5.15 -4.72
C ILE A 3 -3.16 5.32 -3.36
N ALA A 4 -3.94 5.55 -2.31
CA ALA A 4 -3.45 5.56 -0.94
C ALA A 4 -3.88 4.29 -0.20
N VAL A 5 -2.93 3.56 0.37
CA VAL A 5 -3.18 2.39 1.20
C VAL A 5 -3.02 2.76 2.67
N MET A 6 -4.16 2.93 3.36
CA MET A 6 -4.20 3.20 4.80
C MET A 6 -3.94 1.91 5.58
N GLY A 7 -2.70 1.71 6.02
CA GLY A 7 -2.22 0.57 6.79
C GLY A 7 -1.43 -0.45 5.97
N SER A 8 -0.10 -0.45 6.10
CA SER A 8 0.82 -1.38 5.43
C SER A 8 1.02 -2.70 6.18
N GLY A 9 -0.01 -3.22 6.83
CA GLY A 9 -0.01 -4.54 7.46
C GLY A 9 -0.16 -5.67 6.43
N GLY A 10 -0.47 -6.90 6.87
CA GLY A 10 -0.55 -8.05 5.96
C GLY A 10 -1.42 -7.84 4.71
N ILE A 11 -2.64 -7.31 4.90
CA ILE A 11 -3.58 -7.08 3.79
C ILE A 11 -3.14 -5.88 2.94
N GLY A 12 -2.93 -4.72 3.56
CA GLY A 12 -2.59 -3.51 2.82
C GLY A 12 -1.26 -3.61 2.08
N GLY A 13 -0.26 -4.26 2.69
CA GLY A 13 1.02 -4.56 2.04
C GLY A 13 0.87 -5.50 0.85
N TYR A 14 0.07 -6.57 0.97
CA TYR A 14 -0.14 -7.52 -0.12
C TYR A 14 -0.84 -6.87 -1.33
N PHE A 15 -2.03 -6.30 -1.13
CA PHE A 15 -2.78 -5.70 -2.23
C PHE A 15 -2.11 -4.42 -2.76
N GLY A 16 -1.59 -3.57 -1.88
CA GLY A 16 -0.84 -2.39 -2.29
C GLY A 16 0.42 -2.75 -3.09
N GLY A 17 1.11 -3.84 -2.72
CA GLY A 17 2.27 -4.34 -3.46
C GLY A 17 1.90 -4.88 -4.84
N LEU A 18 0.77 -5.59 -4.96
CA LEU A 18 0.25 -6.02 -6.26
C LEU A 18 -0.12 -4.84 -7.15
N LEU A 19 -0.75 -3.80 -6.60
CA LEU A 19 -1.08 -2.57 -7.33
C LEU A 19 0.17 -1.82 -7.78
N ALA A 20 1.18 -1.70 -6.91
CA ALA A 20 2.46 -1.11 -7.27
C ALA A 20 3.17 -1.92 -8.38
N LYS A 21 3.11 -3.25 -8.33
CA LYS A 21 3.65 -4.14 -9.39
C LYS A 21 2.90 -3.97 -10.72
N ALA A 22 1.62 -3.64 -10.69
CA ALA A 22 0.84 -3.33 -11.88
C ALA A 22 1.15 -1.95 -12.50
N GLY A 23 2.03 -1.17 -11.89
CA GLY A 23 2.45 0.15 -12.39
C GLY A 23 1.60 1.32 -11.89
N GLU A 24 0.74 1.08 -10.89
CA GLU A 24 -0.03 2.17 -10.28
C GLU A 24 0.83 3.00 -9.31
N ASP A 25 0.48 4.28 -9.17
CA ASP A 25 1.09 5.21 -8.22
C ASP A 25 0.48 4.97 -6.83
N VAL A 26 1.16 4.14 -6.02
CA VAL A 26 0.70 3.69 -4.70
C VAL A 26 1.52 4.32 -3.59
N THR A 27 0.84 4.96 -2.64
CA THR A 27 1.44 5.46 -1.38
C THR A 27 0.91 4.66 -0.19
N PHE A 28 1.81 4.17 0.65
CA PHE A 28 1.44 3.45 1.89
C PHE A 28 1.49 4.39 3.10
N ILE A 29 0.47 4.33 3.95
CA ILE A 29 0.38 5.10 5.19
C ILE A 29 0.35 4.11 6.35
N ALA A 30 1.46 3.98 7.08
CA ALA A 30 1.57 3.15 8.26
C ALA A 30 1.22 3.94 9.54
N ARG A 31 0.71 3.25 10.56
CA ARG A 31 0.39 3.85 11.88
C ARG A 31 1.61 3.99 12.83
N GLY A 32 2.84 3.91 12.31
CA GLY A 32 4.07 3.87 13.08
C GLY A 32 4.55 2.45 13.42
N ALA A 33 5.71 2.34 14.07
CA ALA A 33 6.33 1.06 14.45
C ALA A 33 5.45 0.29 15.45
N HIS A 34 5.37 -1.03 15.24
CA HIS A 34 4.91 -2.04 16.21
C HIS A 34 6.07 -2.96 16.50
#